data_AF-A0A401FI45-F1
#
_entry.id   AF-A0A401FI45-F1
#
_cell.length_a   1.000
_cell.length_b   1.000
_cell.length_c   1.000
_cell.angle_alpha   90.00
_cell.angle_beta   90.00
_cell.angle_gamma   90.00
#
_symmetry.space_group_name_H-M   'P 1'
#
loop_
_entity.id
_entity.type
_entity.pdbx_description
1 polymer ?
#
loop_
_entity_poly.entity_id
_entity_poly.type
_entity_poly.pdbx_seq_one_letter_code
_entity_poly.pdbx_strand_id
1 'polypeptide(L)' 'MVKNKQDLRFIKSQQRLYAAFEELLHKKSFDAISVRDICNQSNTSRSGFYLHFEDKYDLVQSISVTSLIMGWKS' A
#
# COMPACT_ATOMS: atom_id res chain seq x y z
N MET A 1 -22.02 10.67 8.30
CA MET A 1 -21.46 9.32 8.49
C MET A 1 -20.22 9.42 9.36
N VAL A 2 -20.25 8.89 10.58
CA VAL A 2 -19.11 8.92 11.51
C VAL A 2 -18.12 7.84 11.08
N LYS A 3 -16.97 8.22 10.49
CA LYS A 3 -15.89 7.27 10.15
C LYS A 3 -15.33 6.70 11.46
N ASN A 4 -15.38 5.38 11.62
CA ASN A 4 -14.92 4.71 12.81
C ASN A 4 -13.39 4.85 12.95
N LYS A 5 -12.85 4.98 14.17
CA LYS A 5 -11.38 5.14 14.38
C LYS A 5 -10.56 3.98 13.80
N GLN A 6 -11.17 2.79 13.67
CA GLN A 6 -10.57 1.62 13.03
C GLN A 6 -10.38 1.81 11.52
N ASP A 7 -11.37 2.36 10.81
CA ASP A 7 -11.27 2.69 9.37
C ASP A 7 -10.13 3.67 9.09
N LEU A 8 -9.96 4.67 9.97
CA LEU A 8 -8.88 5.64 9.80
C LEU A 8 -7.50 5.01 9.96
N ARG A 9 -7.34 4.02 10.84
CA ARG A 9 -6.08 3.28 10.98
C ARG A 9 -5.84 2.38 9.79
N PHE A 10 -6.90 1.74 9.27
CA PHE A 10 -6.86 0.91 8.08
C PHE A 10 -6.42 1.73 6.85
N ILE A 11 -7.07 2.86 6.59
CA ILE A 11 -6.72 3.76 5.47
C ILE A 11 -5.27 4.27 5.61
N LYS A 12 -4.85 4.66 6.81
CA LYS A 12 -3.48 5.16 7.04
C LYS A 12 -2.42 4.08 6.83
N SER A 13 -2.68 2.84 7.24
CA SER A 13 -1.75 1.72 7.01
C SER A 13 -1.65 1.39 5.53
N GLN A 14 -2.78 1.37 4.83
CA GLN A 14 -2.81 1.22 3.38
C GLN A 14 -2.02 2.31 2.65
N GLN A 15 -2.18 3.58 3.03
CA GLN A 15 -1.41 4.70 2.46
C GLN A 15 0.10 4.56 2.69
N ARG A 16 0.53 4.10 3.89
CA ARG A 16 1.95 3.84 4.16
C ARG A 16 2.50 2.72 3.30
N LEU A 17 1.71 1.67 3.05
CA LEU A 17 2.09 0.56 2.17
C LEU A 17 2.30 1.05 0.73
N TYR A 18 1.42 1.93 0.22
CA TYR A 18 1.58 2.52 -1.11
C TYR A 18 2.82 3.41 -1.22
N ALA A 19 3.02 4.35 -0.29
CA ALA A 19 4.17 5.23 -0.30
C ALA A 19 5.49 4.42 -0.23
N ALA A 20 5.54 3.41 0.63
CA ALA A 20 6.70 2.52 0.73
C ALA A 20 6.97 1.75 -0.56
N PHE A 21 5.92 1.26 -1.22
CA PHE A 21 6.05 0.54 -2.49
C PHE A 21 6.53 1.46 -3.63
N GLU A 22 6.00 2.68 -3.72
CA GLU A 22 6.46 3.70 -4.67
C GLU A 22 7.93 4.07 -4.45
N GLU A 23 8.34 4.28 -3.20
CA GLU A 23 9.76 4.53 -2.87
C GLU A 23 10.67 3.34 -3.24
N LEU A 24 10.18 2.11 -3.10
CA LEU A 24 10.93 0.91 -3.48
C LEU A 24 11.06 0.78 -5.00
N LEU A 25 10.03 1.17 -5.76
CA LEU A 25 10.08 1.21 -7.23
C LEU A 25 11.11 2.21 -7.76
N HIS A 26 11.34 3.31 -7.05
CA HIS A 26 12.44 4.24 -7.39
C HIS A 26 13.84 3.66 -7.13
N LYS A 27 13.96 2.61 -6.33
CA LYS A 27 15.25 2.02 -5.91
C LYS A 27 15.57 0.70 -6.60
N LYS A 28 14.57 -0.09 -6.99
CA LYS A 28 14.73 -1.40 -7.60
C LYS A 28 13.55 -1.77 -8.49
N SER A 29 13.78 -2.72 -9.40
CA SER A 29 12.73 -3.25 -10.28
C SER A 29 11.61 -3.90 -9.49
N PHE A 30 10.39 -3.85 -10.04
CA PHE A 30 9.20 -4.44 -9.44
C PHE A 30 9.39 -5.92 -9.07
N ASP A 31 10.03 -6.71 -9.92
CA ASP A 31 10.29 -8.13 -9.66
C ASP A 31 11.17 -8.36 -8.44
N ALA A 32 12.14 -7.47 -8.19
CA ALA A 32 13.05 -7.52 -7.05
C ALA A 32 12.42 -7.01 -5.74
N ILE A 33 11.23 -6.40 -5.78
CA ILE A 33 10.51 -5.98 -4.58
C ILE A 33 9.78 -7.20 -4.00
N SER A 34 10.01 -7.46 -2.71
CA SER A 34 9.29 -8.48 -1.95
C SER A 34 8.28 -7.84 -0.98
N VAL A 35 7.27 -8.60 -0.55
CA VAL A 35 6.34 -8.17 0.52
C VAL A 35 7.10 -7.78 1.80
N ARG A 36 8.21 -8.46 2.09
CA ARG A 36 9.09 -8.13 3.23
C ARG A 36 9.70 -6.74 3.10
N ASP A 37 10.16 -6.36 1.90
CA ASP A 37 10.72 -5.03 1.67
C ASP A 37 9.66 -3.95 1.90
N ILE A 38 8.45 -4.17 1.38
CA ILE A 38 7.33 -3.23 1.53
C ILE A 38 6.94 -3.09 3.01
N CYS A 39 6.84 -4.20 3.73
CA CYS A 39 6.57 -4.19 5.18
C CYS A 39 7.64 -3.43 5.96
N ASN A 40 8.92 -3.69 5.67
CA ASN A 40 10.04 -3.01 6.31
C ASN A 40 10.03 -1.50 6.03
N GLN A 41 9.83 -1.11 4.77
CA GLN A 41 9.84 0.30 4.37
C GLN A 41 8.61 1.06 4.89
N SER A 42 7.43 0.42 4.95
CA SER A 42 6.18 1.03 5.44
C SER A 42 6.02 1.03 6.95
N ASN A 43 6.97 0.42 7.68
CA ASN A 43 6.87 0.15 9.12
C ASN A 43 5.56 -0.58 9.48
N THR A 44 5.19 -1.59 8.68
CA THR A 44 3.98 -2.40 8.86
C THR A 44 4.35 -3.87 9.04
N SER A 45 3.63 -4.59 9.89
CA SER A 45 3.84 -6.03 10.05
C SER A 45 3.34 -6.80 8.83
N ARG A 46 3.86 -8.00 8.59
CA ARG A 46 3.35 -8.88 7.51
C ARG A 46 1.86 -9.18 7.69
N SER A 47 1.44 -9.46 8.93
CA SER A 47 0.02 -9.64 9.23
C SER A 47 -0.81 -8.39 8.89
N GLY A 48 -0.27 -7.19 9.12
CA GLY A 48 -0.90 -5.94 8.73
C GLY A 48 -1.00 -5.78 7.21
N PHE A 49 0.04 -6.14 6.46
CA PHE A 49 0.02 -6.17 4.99
C PHE A 49 -1.12 -7.06 4.48
N TYR A 50 -1.23 -8.28 5.01
CA TYR A 50 -2.24 -9.26 4.60
C TYR A 50 -3.68 -8.91 5.02
N LEU A 51 -3.89 -7.86 5.82
CA LEU A 51 -5.24 -7.30 6.03
C LEU A 51 -5.71 -6.44 4.84
N HIS A 52 -4.77 -5.99 4.00
CA HIS A 52 -5.04 -5.09 2.86
C HIS A 52 -4.85 -5.79 1.52
N PHE A 53 -3.81 -6.61 1.39
CA PHE A 53 -3.39 -7.17 0.11
C PHE A 53 -2.95 -8.63 0.25
N GLU A 54 -3.29 -9.46 -0.73
CA GLU A 54 -2.83 -10.85 -0.78
C GLU A 54 -1.34 -10.94 -1.13
N ASP A 55 -0.87 -10.08 -2.03
CA ASP A 55 0.53 -10.00 -2.44
C ASP A 55 0.90 -8.61 -3.01
N LYS A 56 2.11 -8.48 -3.57
CA LYS A 56 2.57 -7.21 -4.18
C LYS A 56 1.84 -6.84 -5.47
N TYR A 57 1.27 -7.80 -6.19
CA TYR A 57 0.51 -7.57 -7.42
C TYR A 57 -0.86 -6.99 -7.08
N ASP A 58 -1.51 -7.50 -6.03
CA ASP A 58 -2.76 -6.98 -5.50
C ASP A 58 -2.60 -5.53 -5.00
N LEU A 59 -1.48 -5.23 -4.33
CA LEU A 59 -1.12 -3.86 -3.96
C LEU A 59 -1.07 -2.93 -5.18
N VAL A 60 -0.43 -3.36 -6.29
CA VAL A 60 -0.35 -2.57 -7.54
C VAL A 60 -1.73 -2.36 -8.15
N GLN A 61 -2.54 -3.44 -8.27
CA GLN A 61 -3.89 -3.33 -8.83
C GLN A 61 -4.74 -2.35 -8.02
N SER A 62 -4.62 -2.41 -6.69
CA SER A 62 -5.34 -1.51 -5.80
C SER A 62 -4.92 -0.05 -5.98
N ILE A 63 -3.63 0.24 -6.26
CA ILE A 63 -3.17 1.59 -6.63
C ILE A 63 -3.81 2.03 -7.95
N SER A 64 -3.80 1.19 -8.98
CA SER A 64 -4.35 1.52 -10.30
C SER A 64 -5.84 1.86 -10.22
N VAL A 65 -6.62 1.07 -9.45
CA VAL A 65 -8.04 1.32 -9.23
C VAL A 65 -8.25 2.58 -8.39
N THR A 66 -7.45 2.78 -7.34
CA THR A 66 -7.55 3.96 -6.46
C THR A 66 -7.25 5.27 -7.20
N SER A 67 -6.28 5.26 -8.11
CA SER A 67 -5.94 6.41 -8.95
C SER A 67 -7.04 6.73 -9.97
N LEU A 68 -7.69 5.69 -10.51
CA LEU A 68 -8.83 5.83 -11.43
C LEU A 68 -10.06 6.44 -10.74
N ILE A 69 -10.34 6.07 -9.48
CA ILE A 69 -11.49 6.61 -8.73
C ILE A 69 -11.21 7.98 -8.09
N MET A 70 -9.95 8.33 -7.82
CA MET A 70 -9.61 9.58 -7.14
C MET A 70 -9.17 10.73 -8.06
N GLY A 71 -9.13 10.53 -9.39
CA GLY A 71 -8.90 11.63 -10.34
C GLY A 71 -7.56 12.31 -10.10
N TRP A 72 -6.50 11.64 -10.58
CA TRP A 72 -5.10 12.06 -10.60
C TRP A 72 -4.84 13.54 -10.26
N LYS A 73 -4.28 13.72 -9.07
CA LYS A 73 -3.78 14.96 -8.48
C LYS A 73 -2.88 15.70 -9.49
N SER A 74 -3.39 16.82 -10.03
CA SER A 74 -2.56 17.89 -10.61
C SER A 74 -2.00 18.79 -9.52
#